data_AF-A0A7J6WAM8-F1
#
_entry.id   AF-A0A7J6WAM8-F1
#
_cell.length_a   1.000
_cell.length_b   1.000
_cell.length_c   1.000
_cell.angle_alpha   90.00
_cell.angle_beta   90.00
_cell.angle_gamma   90.00
#
_symmetry.space_group_name_H-M   'P 1'
#
loop_
_entity.id
_entity.type
_entity.pdbx_description
1 polymer ?
#
loop_
_entity_poly.entity_id
_entity_poly.type
_entity_poly.pdbx_seq_one_letter_code
_entity_poly.pdbx_strand_id
1 'polypeptide(L)'
;DWDMLSFIRLLKCVLRSSNAVAVITFPASLLSPSVSKRWQHMADTLLSVRAIPDEDKDLANLLTGYQDMLGLLHVRKVAQINTQVPVILDANTFSIKLQRRRSLILERLNQAPVDGSSGTSYGSSSSCSGSSKTASLDF
;
A
#
# COMPACT_ATOMS: atom_id res chain seq x y z
N ASP A 1 2.58 1.93 23.32
CA ASP A 1 2.81 1.04 22.15
C ASP A 1 2.41 -0.41 22.38
N TRP A 2 3.00 -1.09 23.37
CA TRP A 2 2.70 -2.51 23.64
C TRP A 2 1.25 -2.77 24.04
N ASP A 3 0.61 -1.85 24.74
CA ASP A 3 -0.79 -1.98 25.14
C ASP A 3 -1.72 -2.04 23.92
N MET A 4 -1.49 -1.18 22.92
CA MET A 4 -2.25 -1.19 21.68
C MET A 4 -2.02 -2.45 20.86
N LEU A 5 -0.77 -2.93 20.80
CA LEU A 5 -0.47 -4.20 20.13
C LEU A 5 -1.18 -5.37 20.81
N SER A 6 -1.16 -5.40 22.14
CA SER A 6 -1.87 -6.39 22.96
C SER A 6 -3.38 -6.30 22.74
N PHE A 7 -3.95 -5.10 22.72
CA PHE A 7 -5.37 -4.88 22.45
C PHE A 7 -5.78 -5.42 21.08
N ILE A 8 -5.07 -5.05 20.00
CA ILE A 8 -5.41 -5.52 18.65
C ILE A 8 -5.26 -7.04 18.56
N ARG A 9 -4.25 -7.63 19.22
CA ARG A 9 -4.08 -9.09 19.27
C ARG A 9 -5.25 -9.76 19.98
N LEU A 10 -5.65 -9.27 21.15
CA LEU A 10 -6.79 -9.81 21.90
C LEU A 10 -8.09 -9.67 21.13
N LEU A 11 -8.33 -8.49 20.53
CA LEU A 11 -9.47 -8.25 19.65
C LEU A 11 -9.50 -9.26 18.49
N LYS A 12 -8.36 -9.49 17.84
CA LYS A 12 -8.24 -10.46 16.76
C LYS A 12 -8.56 -11.88 17.23
N CYS A 13 -8.14 -12.28 18.43
CA CYS A 13 -8.50 -13.59 19.00
C CYS A 13 -10.02 -13.72 19.16
N VAL A 14 -10.69 -12.70 19.70
CA VAL A 14 -12.15 -12.69 19.88
C VAL A 14 -12.87 -12.71 18.52
N LEU A 15 -12.40 -11.96 17.54
CA LEU A 15 -12.98 -11.92 16.20
C LEU A 15 -12.81 -13.24 15.43
N ARG A 16 -11.80 -14.06 15.75
CA ARG A 16 -11.64 -15.38 15.12
C ARG A 16 -12.59 -16.43 15.68
N SER A 17 -12.99 -16.31 16.94
CA SER A 17 -13.96 -17.21 17.57
C SER A 17 -15.40 -16.71 17.48
N SER A 18 -15.61 -15.45 17.06
CA SER A 18 -16.92 -14.86 16.82
C SER A 18 -17.16 -14.66 15.32
N ASN A 19 -18.41 -14.75 14.88
CA ASN A 19 -18.77 -14.43 13.49
C ASN A 19 -18.89 -12.91 13.31
N ALA A 20 -17.81 -12.18 13.56
CA ALA A 20 -17.78 -10.71 13.59
C ALA A 20 -16.58 -10.14 12.81
N VAL A 21 -16.75 -8.91 12.32
CA VAL A 21 -15.71 -8.15 11.61
C VAL A 21 -15.47 -6.85 12.36
N ALA A 22 -14.20 -6.46 12.51
CA ALA A 22 -13.84 -5.15 13.04
C ALA A 22 -13.03 -4.35 12.02
N VAL A 23 -13.31 -3.05 11.95
CA VAL A 23 -12.57 -2.08 11.15
C VAL A 23 -11.98 -1.05 12.10
N ILE A 24 -10.66 -0.88 12.05
CA ILE A 24 -9.94 0.10 12.88
C ILE A 24 -9.38 1.16 11.94
N THR A 25 -9.77 2.41 12.16
CA THR A 25 -9.32 3.56 11.37
C THR A 25 -8.55 4.53 12.24
N PHE A 26 -7.41 5.02 11.75
CA PHE A 26 -6.61 6.04 12.41
C PHE A 26 -5.91 6.93 11.35
N PRO A 27 -5.68 8.21 11.65
CA PRO A 27 -4.81 9.05 10.82
C PRO A 27 -3.38 8.53 10.85
N ALA A 28 -2.78 8.30 9.68
CA ALA A 28 -1.41 7.79 9.58
C ALA A 28 -0.37 8.75 10.19
N SER A 29 -0.67 10.04 10.27
CA SER A 29 0.18 11.09 10.85
C SER A 29 0.40 10.96 12.36
N LEU A 30 -0.47 10.23 13.06
CA LEU A 30 -0.38 10.06 14.52
C LEU A 30 0.58 8.94 14.94
N LEU A 31 1.03 8.10 14.00
CA LEU A 31 1.89 6.95 14.30
C LEU A 31 3.30 7.18 13.79
N SER A 32 4.28 6.79 14.60
CA SER A 32 5.66 6.70 14.13
C SER A 32 5.79 5.60 13.06
N PRO A 33 6.76 5.70 12.13
CA PRO A 33 6.93 4.72 11.06
C PRO A 33 7.15 3.28 11.57
N SER A 34 7.80 3.12 12.71
CA SER A 34 8.07 1.81 13.32
C SER A 34 6.79 1.17 13.89
N VAL A 35 5.98 1.94 14.62
CA VAL A 35 4.70 1.48 15.17
C VAL A 35 3.71 1.18 14.06
N SER A 36 3.63 2.05 13.05
CA SER A 36 2.79 1.85 11.87
C SER A 36 3.09 0.52 11.18
N LYS A 37 4.36 0.20 10.91
CA LYS A 37 4.75 -1.10 10.33
C LYS A 37 4.31 -2.28 11.21
N ARG A 38 4.54 -2.22 12.52
CA ARG A 38 4.12 -3.29 13.44
C ARG A 38 2.61 -3.52 13.41
N TRP A 39 1.81 -2.45 13.39
CA TRP A 39 0.36 -2.54 13.32
C TRP A 39 -0.11 -3.11 11.98
N GLN A 40 0.51 -2.69 10.88
CA GLN A 40 0.26 -3.21 9.54
C GLN A 40 0.50 -4.73 9.46
N HIS A 41 1.54 -5.25 10.13
CA HIS A 41 1.81 -6.69 10.16
C HIS A 41 0.73 -7.48 10.89
N MET A 42 0.11 -6.92 11.92
CA MET A 42 -0.95 -7.62 12.68
C MET A 42 -2.32 -7.62 11.97
N ALA A 43 -2.59 -6.61 11.14
CA ALA A 43 -3.83 -6.48 10.40
C ALA A 43 -3.99 -7.62 9.38
N ASP A 44 -5.21 -8.15 9.27
CA ASP A 44 -5.56 -9.13 8.23
C ASP A 44 -5.74 -8.44 6.88
N THR A 45 -6.47 -7.32 6.85
CA THR A 45 -6.62 -6.45 5.67
C THR A 45 -6.09 -5.07 5.98
N LEU A 46 -5.27 -4.52 5.08
CA LEU A 46 -4.68 -3.18 5.20
C LEU A 46 -5.10 -2.30 4.03
N LEU A 47 -5.81 -1.23 4.37
CA LEU A 47 -6.24 -0.18 3.46
C LEU A 47 -5.52 1.11 3.81
N SER A 48 -5.06 1.85 2.80
CA SER A 48 -4.44 3.16 2.95
C SER A 48 -5.18 4.16 2.08
N VAL A 49 -5.70 5.21 2.70
CA VAL A 49 -6.36 6.31 2.01
C VAL A 49 -5.38 7.46 1.88
N ARG A 50 -5.23 8.01 0.68
CA ARG A 50 -4.38 9.15 0.39
C ARG A 50 -5.17 10.22 -0.35
N ALA A 51 -5.08 11.47 0.12
CA ALA A 51 -5.60 12.62 -0.63
C ALA A 51 -4.71 12.90 -1.86
N ILE A 52 -5.29 13.52 -2.89
CA ILE A 52 -4.52 14.03 -4.03
C ILE A 52 -3.63 15.17 -3.49
N PRO A 53 -2.31 15.11 -3.70
CA PRO A 53 -1.43 16.20 -3.30
C PRO A 53 -1.78 17.46 -4.09
N ASP A 54 -1.59 18.64 -3.50
CA ASP A 54 -2.01 19.89 -4.12
C ASP A 54 -1.28 20.16 -5.46
N GLU A 55 -0.06 19.65 -5.63
CA GLU A 55 0.70 19.70 -6.88
C GLU A 55 0.00 18.97 -8.04
N ASP A 56 -0.73 17.88 -7.73
CA ASP A 56 -1.48 17.10 -8.72
C ASP A 56 -2.90 17.64 -8.93
N LYS A 57 -3.37 18.60 -8.11
CA LYS A 57 -4.70 19.21 -8.31
C LYS A 57 -4.77 20.03 -9.59
N ASP A 58 -3.67 20.65 -10.00
CA ASP A 58 -3.63 21.41 -11.25
C ASP A 58 -3.73 20.48 -12.46
N LEU A 59 -3.10 19.31 -12.40
CA LEU A 59 -3.30 18.22 -13.37
C LEU A 59 -4.71 17.66 -13.33
N ALA A 60 -5.33 17.61 -12.15
CA ALA A 60 -6.70 17.14 -11.99
C ALA A 60 -7.73 18.05 -12.68
N ASN A 61 -7.46 19.35 -12.74
CA ASN A 61 -8.30 20.30 -13.47
C ASN A 61 -8.22 20.09 -15.00
N LEU A 62 -7.07 19.64 -15.51
CA LEU A 62 -6.80 19.44 -16.94
C LEU A 62 -7.32 18.09 -17.46
N LEU A 63 -7.30 17.05 -16.62
CA LEU A 63 -7.72 15.71 -17.00
C LEU A 63 -9.17 15.46 -16.56
N THR A 64 -10.08 15.32 -17.53
CA THR A 64 -11.52 15.14 -17.31
C THR A 64 -11.88 13.98 -16.37
N GLY A 65 -11.05 12.94 -16.29
CA GLY A 65 -11.24 11.81 -15.37
C GLY A 65 -10.83 12.08 -13.91
N TYR A 66 -10.05 13.12 -13.65
CA TYR A 66 -9.51 13.47 -12.34
C TYR A 66 -10.33 14.53 -11.59
N GLN A 67 -11.13 15.35 -12.28
CA GLN A 67 -11.94 16.41 -11.63
C GLN A 67 -12.88 15.87 -10.53
N ASP A 68 -13.42 14.67 -10.73
CA ASP A 68 -14.33 14.04 -9.78
C ASP A 68 -13.62 13.17 -8.72
N MET A 69 -12.28 13.10 -8.76
CA MET A 69 -11.48 12.28 -7.85
C MET A 69 -11.20 13.03 -6.54
N LEU A 70 -11.54 12.42 -5.41
CA LEU A 70 -11.25 12.93 -4.08
C LEU A 70 -9.88 12.47 -3.54
N GLY A 71 -9.42 11.31 -4.01
CA GLY A 71 -8.23 10.66 -3.49
C GLY A 71 -8.04 9.27 -4.03
N LEU A 72 -7.06 8.58 -3.46
CA LEU A 72 -6.67 7.22 -3.79
C LEU A 72 -6.92 6.31 -2.59
N LEU A 73 -7.42 5.13 -2.87
CA LEU A 73 -7.48 4.00 -1.94
C LEU A 73 -6.46 2.95 -2.41
N HIS A 74 -5.48 2.67 -1.56
CA HIS A 74 -4.53 1.60 -1.77
C HIS A 74 -4.89 0.38 -0.92
N VAL A 75 -5.09 -0.76 -1.59
CA VAL A 75 -5.22 -2.06 -0.94
C VAL A 75 -3.83 -2.67 -0.84
N ARG A 76 -3.25 -2.67 0.36
CA ARG A 76 -1.85 -3.09 0.59
C ARG A 76 -1.75 -4.56 0.96
N LYS A 77 -2.74 -5.08 1.67
CA LYS A 77 -2.77 -6.46 2.15
C LYS A 77 -4.21 -6.92 2.24
N VAL A 78 -4.49 -8.11 1.74
CA VAL A 78 -5.75 -8.83 1.97
C VAL A 78 -5.37 -10.25 2.37
N ALA A 79 -5.50 -10.58 3.66
CA ALA A 79 -5.27 -11.92 4.13
C ALA A 79 -6.42 -12.84 3.69
N GLN A 80 -6.06 -14.06 3.30
CA GLN A 80 -7.02 -15.12 3.05
C GLN A 80 -7.11 -16.02 4.28
N ILE A 81 -8.34 -16.42 4.63
CA ILE A 81 -8.58 -17.25 5.80
C ILE A 81 -7.91 -18.62 5.60
N ASN A 82 -7.20 -19.08 6.63
CA ASN A 82 -6.51 -20.37 6.65
C ASN A 82 -5.35 -20.53 5.65
N THR A 83 -4.81 -19.44 5.12
CA THR A 83 -3.59 -19.47 4.30
C THR A 83 -2.47 -18.65 4.93
N GLN A 84 -1.23 -19.00 4.59
CA GLN A 84 -0.05 -18.22 4.99
C GLN A 84 0.25 -17.08 3.99
N VAL A 85 -0.27 -17.21 2.76
CA VAL A 85 -0.02 -16.27 1.66
C VAL A 85 -1.23 -15.33 1.49
N PRO A 86 -1.04 -14.01 1.44
CA PRO A 86 -2.10 -13.04 1.17
C PRO A 86 -2.57 -13.13 -0.29
N VAL A 87 -3.78 -12.66 -0.56
CA VAL A 87 -4.33 -12.60 -1.92
C VAL A 87 -3.53 -11.61 -2.76
N ILE A 88 -3.08 -12.05 -3.93
CA ILE A 88 -2.48 -11.18 -4.95
C ILE A 88 -3.63 -10.57 -5.75
N LEU A 89 -3.80 -9.26 -5.64
CA LEU A 89 -4.83 -8.53 -6.37
C LEU A 89 -4.28 -8.06 -7.71
N ASP A 90 -5.14 -8.05 -8.73
CA ASP A 90 -4.78 -7.53 -10.05
C ASP A 90 -4.53 -6.01 -10.02
N ALA A 91 -5.19 -5.30 -9.12
CA ALA A 91 -4.96 -3.89 -8.87
C ALA A 91 -5.00 -3.56 -7.38
N ASN A 92 -4.00 -2.81 -6.95
CA ASN A 92 -3.83 -2.38 -5.56
C ASN A 92 -4.23 -0.91 -5.35
N THR A 93 -4.56 -0.17 -6.42
CA THR A 93 -4.84 1.28 -6.37
C THR A 93 -6.19 1.57 -7.02
N PHE A 94 -7.05 2.24 -6.27
CA PHE A 94 -8.38 2.66 -6.69
C PHE A 94 -8.52 4.17 -6.55
N SER A 95 -9.16 4.83 -7.50
CA SER A 95 -9.58 6.22 -7.37
C SER A 95 -10.89 6.29 -6.59
N ILE A 96 -10.96 7.18 -5.61
CA ILE A 96 -12.16 7.48 -4.84
C ILE A 96 -12.88 8.64 -5.53
N LYS A 97 -14.12 8.41 -5.97
CA LYS A 97 -15.00 9.45 -6.54
C LYS A 97 -16.27 9.56 -5.70
N LEU A 98 -16.83 10.76 -5.59
CA LEU A 98 -18.10 10.99 -4.88
C LEU A 98 -19.17 11.43 -5.87
N GLN A 99 -20.06 10.51 -6.22
CA GLN A 99 -21.14 10.79 -7.15
C GLN A 99 -22.35 11.36 -6.40
N ARG A 100 -22.81 12.55 -6.84
CA ARG A 100 -24.01 13.24 -6.33
C ARG A 100 -24.05 13.38 -4.80
N ARG A 101 -22.88 13.45 -4.13
CA ARG A 101 -22.74 13.50 -2.66
C ARG A 101 -23.40 12.35 -1.89
N ARG A 102 -23.73 11.22 -2.55
CA ARG A 102 -24.46 10.10 -1.93
C ARG A 102 -23.80 8.74 -2.12
N SER A 103 -23.04 8.55 -3.20
CA SER A 103 -22.35 7.29 -3.48
C SER A 103 -20.85 7.51 -3.61
N LEU A 104 -20.07 6.71 -2.88
CA LEU A 104 -18.62 6.64 -3.01
C LEU A 104 -18.32 5.53 -4.02
N ILE A 105 -17.70 5.90 -5.14
CA ILE A 105 -17.35 5.00 -6.22
C ILE A 105 -15.84 4.75 -6.17
N LEU A 106 -15.46 3.48 -6.24
CA LEU A 106 -14.08 3.05 -6.34
C LEU A 106 -13.84 2.53 -7.76
N GLU A 107 -13.02 3.22 -8.52
CA GLU A 107 -12.63 2.79 -9.87
C GLU A 107 -11.17 2.32 -9.86
N ARG A 108 -10.87 1.23 -10.57
CA ARG A 108 -9.52 0.70 -10.70
C ARG A 108 -8.66 1.70 -11.47
N LEU A 109 -7.56 2.15 -10.87
CA LEU A 109 -6.59 2.98 -11.57
C LEU A 109 -5.56 2.09 -12.23
N ASN A 110 -5.63 1.97 -13.56
CA ASN A 110 -4.59 1.30 -14.34
C ASN A 110 -3.45 2.28 -14.55
N GLN A 111 -2.51 2.32 -13.61
CA GLN A 111 -1.24 2.99 -13.88
C GLN A 111 -0.52 2.19 -14.98
N ALA A 112 -0.01 2.90 -15.99
CA ALA A 112 0.95 2.29 -16.90
C ALA A 112 2.11 1.70 -16.06
N PRO A 113 2.69 0.55 -16.45
CA PRO A 113 3.89 0.06 -15.80
C PRO A 113 4.89 1.21 -15.70
N VAL A 114 5.40 1.47 -14.50
CA VAL A 114 6.59 2.32 -14.37
C VAL A 114 7.69 1.56 -15.10
N ASP A 115 7.94 1.94 -16.35
CA ASP A 115 9.07 1.43 -17.10
C ASP A 115 10.31 1.66 -16.23
N GLY A 116 11.02 0.58 -15.90
CA GLY A 116 12.27 0.59 -15.15
C GLY A 116 13.42 1.22 -15.91
N SER A 117 13.19 2.32 -16.62
CA SER A 117 14.19 3.05 -17.41
C SER A 117 14.78 4.18 -16.58
N SER A 118 15.48 3.84 -15.49
CA SER A 118 16.59 4.67 -15.04
C SER A 118 17.77 4.42 -15.97
N GLY A 119 17.78 5.12 -17.11
CA GLY A 119 18.95 5.19 -17.98
C GLY A 119 20.08 5.90 -17.25
N THR A 120 20.97 5.17 -16.60
CA THR A 120 22.24 5.70 -16.11
C THR A 120 23.23 5.73 -17.27
N SER A 121 23.08 6.71 -18.15
CA SER A 121 24.10 7.05 -19.15
C SER A 121 24.96 8.18 -18.61
N TYR A 122 25.92 7.84 -17.75
CA TYR A 122 27.14 8.64 -17.58
C TYR A 122 28.32 7.67 -17.51
N GLY A 123 29.01 7.55 -18.63
CA GLY A 123 30.34 6.96 -18.67
C GLY A 123 31.28 7.82 -17.85
N SER A 124 31.81 7.25 -16.79
CA SER A 124 33.09 7.64 -16.22
C SER A 124 33.78 6.37 -15.75
N SER A 125 34.73 5.95 -16.56
CA SER A 125 35.73 4.93 -16.29
C SER A 125 36.32 5.06 -14.88
N SER A 126 36.23 4.00 -14.09
CA SER A 126 37.22 3.75 -13.04
C SER A 126 37.43 2.24 -12.93
N SER A 127 38.64 1.85 -13.31
CA SER A 127 39.19 0.51 -13.23
C SER A 127 39.71 0.27 -11.82
N CYS A 128 39.37 -0.87 -11.22
CA CYS A 128 40.21 -1.53 -10.24
C CYS A 128 40.03 -3.06 -10.32
N SER A 129 40.96 -3.66 -11.08
CA SER A 129 41.80 -4.79 -10.70
C SER A 129 41.17 -5.91 -9.86
N GLY A 130 41.14 -7.12 -10.44
CA GLY A 130 40.44 -8.27 -9.91
C GLY A 130 41.11 -9.04 -8.78
N SER A 131 40.35 -10.02 -8.28
CA SER A 131 40.88 -11.33 -7.93
C SER A 131 39.79 -12.38 -8.10
N SER A 132 40.23 -13.61 -8.28
CA SER A 132 39.62 -14.63 -9.13
C SER A 132 38.96 -15.73 -8.30
N LYS A 133 37.78 -16.21 -8.74
CA LYS A 133 37.22 -17.56 -8.52
C LYS A 133 36.82 -17.87 -7.05
N THR A 134 35.75 -18.58 -6.69
CA THR A 134 34.94 -19.66 -7.29
C THR A 134 33.60 -19.73 -6.51
N ALA A 135 32.47 -19.80 -7.21
CA ALA A 135 31.53 -20.94 -7.25
C ALA A 135 30.45 -21.01 -6.15
N SER A 136 29.20 -20.85 -6.63
CA SER A 136 27.92 -21.44 -6.21
C SER A 136 27.69 -21.82 -4.75
N LEU A 137 26.66 -21.22 -4.13
CA LEU A 137 25.67 -21.98 -3.40
C LEU A 137 24.27 -21.40 -3.65
N ASP A 138 23.41 -22.25 -4.21
CA ASP A 138 21.95 -22.21 -4.11
C ASP A 138 21.54 -22.30 -2.63
N PHE A 139 20.64 -21.40 -2.20
CA PHE A 139 19.38 -21.69 -1.49
C PHE A 139 18.52 -20.43 -1.48
#